data_AF-A0A7S1SJG3-F1
#
_entry.id   AF-A0A7S1SJG3-F1
#
_cell.length_a   1.000
_cell.length_b   1.000
_cell.length_c   1.000
_cell.angle_alpha   90.00
_cell.angle_beta   90.00
_cell.angle_gamma   90.00
#
_symmetry.space_group_name_H-M   'P 1'
#
loop_
_entity.id
_entity.type
_entity.pdbx_description
1 polymer ?
#
loop_
_entity_poly.entity_id
_entity_poly.type
_entity_poly.pdbx_seq_one_letter_code
_entity_poly.pdbx_strand_id
1 'polypeptide(L)'
;MAEPMDASDSDVEVEASAEDQEAIMNIEEKLKANPYQLKLHKKYIELLRKVKLARRLRSARQALRELFPLSLEMWQQWIEDESAALKERGVGKEGEDSDDDEEVEEDKELLVELYEAATAEYLSVELWLSFLRFVVTVNTSEGEMSEEGVGVVREVGEKALHAAGMHLPEGGKLWDAVIAYEQGLLEAGWEPGKQMDRVRTLYHRRLAVPLFGMKDTMEAYAQWEAANGSEQVAAPKHIQKAHESALAMLDVRAPLEEKLAAEGASEEAVANTLLAYLRVEEATGDSARIVTLFERALVAIPSRLDIWSRYLNYSEENIKVSATVCSICRRAAYAVSSSGLMWARYLAAAERAGASAEEVADIYHRAMSTKLKGAGEYLEVVLARCDFLRRQGSVEALRSAFKTGQEKVSAVDAKFCDPQLRLPAYQAHCELQMG
;
A
#
# COMPACT_ATOMS: atom_id res chain seq x y z
N MET A 1 -13.11 27.21 14.41
CA MET A 1 -12.76 27.64 15.77
C MET A 1 -12.29 26.40 16.47
N ALA A 2 -10.98 26.25 16.66
CA ALA A 2 -10.42 25.11 17.39
C ALA A 2 -10.36 25.47 18.87
N GLU A 3 -10.93 24.61 19.70
CA GLU A 3 -10.88 24.68 21.16
C GLU A 3 -9.43 24.50 21.68
N PRO A 4 -9.08 25.07 22.83
CA PRO A 4 -7.72 24.98 23.36
C PRO A 4 -7.44 23.58 23.88
N MET A 5 -6.29 23.03 23.49
CA MET A 5 -5.72 21.81 24.07
C MET A 5 -5.57 21.97 25.58
N ASP A 6 -6.29 21.15 26.34
CA ASP A 6 -6.14 21.03 27.78
C ASP A 6 -4.84 20.25 28.06
N ALA A 7 -3.93 20.89 28.76
CA ALA A 7 -2.63 20.35 29.13
C ALA A 7 -2.77 19.65 30.49
N SER A 8 -3.13 18.36 30.46
CA SER A 8 -2.93 17.47 31.59
C SER A 8 -1.70 16.60 31.32
N ASP A 9 -0.59 17.08 31.85
CA ASP A 9 0.77 16.60 31.69
C ASP A 9 1.02 15.36 32.58
N SER A 10 1.16 14.20 31.96
CA SER A 10 1.76 13.02 32.58
C SER A 10 2.47 12.15 31.52
N ASP A 11 3.26 12.79 30.66
CA ASP A 11 4.31 12.05 29.95
C ASP A 11 5.47 11.89 30.95
N VAL A 12 5.98 10.68 31.10
CA VAL A 12 7.20 10.40 31.85
C VAL A 12 8.28 11.36 31.34
N GLU A 13 8.73 12.30 32.19
CA GLU A 13 9.76 13.30 31.87
C GLU A 13 11.05 12.58 31.43
N VAL A 14 11.18 12.29 30.14
CA VAL A 14 12.46 11.91 29.56
C VAL A 14 13.28 13.20 29.52
N GLU A 15 14.46 13.20 30.13
CA GLU A 15 15.43 14.32 30.15
C GLU A 15 15.87 14.69 28.71
N ALA A 16 15.00 15.39 27.99
CA ALA A 16 15.33 16.01 26.72
C ALA A 16 16.30 17.16 26.99
N SER A 17 17.43 17.19 26.29
CA SER A 17 18.34 18.33 26.39
C SER A 17 17.63 19.63 26.00
N ALA A 18 18.01 20.76 26.60
CA ALA A 18 17.44 22.07 26.24
C ALA A 18 17.59 22.36 24.74
N GLU A 19 18.69 21.89 24.13
CA GLU A 19 18.93 21.98 22.68
C GLU A 19 17.90 21.17 21.87
N ASP A 20 17.58 19.95 22.30
CA ASP A 20 16.58 19.11 21.62
C ASP A 20 15.16 19.69 21.77
N GLN A 21 14.82 20.25 22.94
CA GLN A 21 13.53 20.93 23.17
C GLN A 21 13.38 22.19 22.29
N GLU A 22 14.41 23.03 22.21
CA GLU A 22 14.41 24.20 21.34
C GLU A 22 14.29 23.81 19.85
N ALA A 23 14.99 22.75 19.45
CA ALA A 23 14.91 22.23 18.09
C ALA A 23 13.50 21.70 17.75
N ILE A 24 12.84 21.00 18.67
CA ILE A 24 11.44 20.56 18.55
C ILE A 24 10.53 21.76 18.32
N MET A 25 10.57 22.77 19.20
CA MET A 25 9.70 23.96 19.09
C MET A 25 9.89 24.71 17.76
N ASN A 26 11.14 24.89 17.32
CA ASN A 26 11.45 25.56 16.06
C ASN A 26 10.91 24.79 14.84
N ILE A 27 10.96 23.45 14.88
CA ILE A 27 10.39 22.63 13.81
C ILE A 27 8.86 22.75 13.79
N GLU A 28 8.21 22.74 14.95
CA GLU A 28 6.76 22.89 15.07
C GLU A 28 6.25 24.24 14.55
N GLU A 29 6.93 25.34 14.89
CA GLU A 29 6.59 26.67 14.35
C GLU A 29 6.69 26.70 12.83
N LYS A 30 7.73 26.10 12.25
CA LYS A 30 7.92 26.03 10.80
C LYS A 30 6.88 25.13 10.12
N LEU A 31 6.48 24.03 10.74
CA LEU A 31 5.42 23.16 10.23
C LEU A 31 4.05 23.81 10.34
N LYS A 32 3.80 24.58 11.41
CA LYS A 32 2.60 25.39 11.57
C LYS A 32 2.51 26.50 10.52
N ALA A 33 3.64 27.13 10.18
CA ALA A 33 3.70 28.15 9.14
C ALA A 33 3.56 27.56 7.72
N ASN A 34 4.13 26.37 7.48
CA ASN A 34 3.99 25.67 6.21
C ASN A 34 4.11 24.14 6.39
N PRO A 35 2.98 23.41 6.39
CA PRO A 35 2.95 21.98 6.69
C PRO A 35 3.45 21.10 5.52
N TYR A 36 3.59 21.66 4.32
CA TYR A 36 3.98 20.92 3.11
C TYR A 36 5.50 20.69 2.96
N GLN A 37 6.21 20.56 4.09
CA GLN A 37 7.66 20.38 4.13
C GLN A 37 8.06 18.95 4.54
N LEU A 38 8.07 18.00 3.59
CA LEU A 38 8.40 16.59 3.86
C LEU A 38 9.72 16.40 4.63
N LYS A 39 10.79 17.11 4.23
CA LYS A 39 12.09 17.00 4.90
C LYS A 39 12.03 17.43 6.37
N LEU A 40 11.18 18.40 6.68
CA LEU A 40 11.03 18.93 8.03
C LEU A 40 10.25 17.95 8.90
N HIS A 41 9.17 17.34 8.38
CA HIS A 41 8.46 16.23 9.05
C HIS A 41 9.38 15.04 9.35
N LYS A 42 10.23 14.62 8.39
CA LYS A 42 11.21 13.54 8.63
C LYS A 42 12.14 13.85 9.80
N LYS A 43 12.72 15.05 9.80
CA LYS A 43 13.61 15.52 10.88
C LYS A 43 12.87 15.59 12.23
N TYR A 44 11.61 16.02 12.22
CA TYR A 44 10.78 16.10 13.42
C TYR A 44 10.57 14.71 14.05
N ILE A 45 10.15 13.74 13.24
CA ILE A 45 9.93 12.35 13.67
C ILE A 45 11.23 11.72 14.19
N GLU A 46 12.36 11.91 13.50
CA GLU A 46 13.67 11.43 13.96
C GLU A 46 14.04 12.00 15.33
N LEU A 47 13.79 13.29 15.55
CA LEU A 47 14.08 13.96 16.82
C LEU A 47 13.15 13.50 17.95
N LEU A 48 11.85 13.39 17.69
CA LEU A 48 10.88 12.87 18.67
C LEU A 48 11.18 11.42 19.07
N ARG A 49 11.58 10.59 18.10
CA ARG A 49 12.02 9.21 18.35
C ARG A 49 13.29 9.15 19.19
N LYS A 50 14.29 10.01 18.91
CA LYS A 50 15.53 10.14 19.72
C LYS A 50 15.22 10.49 21.18
N VAL A 51 14.29 11.40 21.40
CA VAL A 51 13.92 11.91 22.74
C VAL A 51 12.86 11.02 23.42
N LYS A 52 12.34 9.99 22.73
CA LYS A 52 11.32 9.05 23.24
C LYS A 52 10.00 9.70 23.68
N LEU A 53 9.59 10.77 23.00
CA LEU A 53 8.29 11.42 23.24
C LEU A 53 7.18 10.69 22.47
N ALA A 54 6.67 9.59 23.01
CA ALA A 54 5.80 8.64 22.31
C ALA A 54 4.49 9.26 21.77
N ARG A 55 3.74 9.99 22.60
CA ARG A 55 2.47 10.62 22.18
C ARG A 55 2.67 11.63 21.06
N ARG A 56 3.67 12.50 21.20
CA ARG A 56 4.04 13.48 20.15
C ARG A 56 4.52 12.79 18.87
N LEU A 57 5.27 11.69 18.99
CA LEU A 57 5.73 10.89 17.85
C LEU A 57 4.55 10.29 17.07
N ARG A 58 3.53 9.77 17.76
CA ARG A 58 2.28 9.28 17.13
C ARG A 58 1.58 10.40 16.36
N SER A 59 1.34 11.55 16.99
CA SER A 59 0.70 12.70 16.32
C SER A 59 1.50 13.23 15.13
N ALA A 60 2.84 13.27 15.24
CA ALA A 60 3.72 13.69 14.14
C ALA A 60 3.63 12.76 12.92
N ARG A 61 3.54 11.45 13.15
CA ARG A 61 3.40 10.44 12.09
C ARG A 61 2.03 10.47 11.42
N GLN A 62 0.96 10.68 12.20
CA GLN A 62 -0.39 10.92 11.67
C GLN A 62 -0.43 12.17 10.78
N ALA A 63 0.11 13.30 11.26
CA ALA A 63 0.18 14.53 10.48
C ALA A 63 1.01 14.38 9.19
N LEU A 64 2.10 13.61 9.22
CA LEU A 64 2.87 13.28 8.02
C LEU A 64 2.03 12.45 7.03
N ARG A 65 1.33 11.41 7.51
CA ARG A 65 0.49 10.50 6.71
C ARG A 65 -0.65 11.23 5.99
N GLU A 66 -1.27 12.22 6.64
CA GLU A 66 -2.36 13.02 6.04
C GLU A 66 -1.90 13.84 4.82
N LEU A 67 -0.64 14.27 4.83
CA LEU A 67 -0.10 15.18 3.83
C LEU A 67 0.73 14.47 2.75
N PHE A 68 1.41 13.38 3.11
CA PHE A 68 2.40 12.72 2.28
C PHE A 68 2.23 11.20 2.24
N PRO A 69 2.51 10.56 1.09
CA PRO A 69 2.68 9.12 1.03
C PRO A 69 3.89 8.71 1.88
N LEU A 70 3.70 7.70 2.74
CA LEU A 70 4.80 7.13 3.51
C LEU A 70 5.55 6.11 2.65
N SER A 71 6.87 6.05 2.75
CA SER A 71 7.65 4.95 2.15
C SER A 71 7.46 3.65 2.96
N LEU A 72 7.76 2.51 2.35
CA LEU A 72 7.72 1.21 3.05
C LEU A 72 8.56 1.23 4.34
N GLU A 73 9.76 1.84 4.30
CA GLU A 73 10.64 1.99 5.48
C GLU A 73 9.98 2.81 6.60
N MET A 74 9.21 3.84 6.26
CA MET A 74 8.53 4.68 7.25
C MET A 74 7.40 3.92 7.92
N TRP A 75 6.64 3.12 7.16
CA TRP A 75 5.63 2.22 7.70
C TRP A 75 6.24 1.18 8.64
N GLN A 76 7.30 0.50 8.19
CA GLN A 76 8.00 -0.51 8.99
C GLN A 76 8.53 0.08 10.29
N GLN A 77 9.21 1.23 10.24
CA GLN A 77 9.70 1.90 11.44
C GLN A 77 8.57 2.28 12.40
N TRP A 78 7.42 2.74 11.88
CA TRP A 78 6.28 3.07 12.73
C TRP A 78 5.73 1.82 13.42
N ILE A 79 5.46 0.77 12.66
CA ILE A 79 4.97 -0.51 13.19
C ILE A 79 5.93 -1.11 14.21
N GLU A 80 7.24 -1.07 13.95
CA GLU A 80 8.27 -1.56 14.86
C GLU A 80 8.27 -0.82 16.20
N ASP A 81 8.17 0.52 16.17
CA ASP A 81 8.14 1.34 17.38
C ASP A 81 6.86 1.10 18.20
N GLU A 82 5.68 1.01 17.57
CA GLU A 82 4.44 0.70 18.28
C GLU A 82 4.44 -0.74 18.81
N SER A 83 5.00 -1.69 18.05
CA SER A 83 5.14 -3.09 18.51
C SER A 83 6.08 -3.21 19.70
N ALA A 84 7.14 -2.41 19.75
CA ALA A 84 8.04 -2.34 20.89
C ALA A 84 7.37 -1.71 22.11
N ALA A 85 6.62 -0.63 21.91
CA ALA A 85 5.85 0.02 22.98
C ALA A 85 4.80 -0.92 23.59
N LEU A 86 4.07 -1.66 22.75
CA LEU A 86 3.09 -2.66 23.19
C LEU A 86 3.77 -3.76 24.02
N LYS A 87 4.93 -4.26 23.60
CA LYS A 87 5.68 -5.27 24.37
C LYS A 87 6.19 -4.73 25.70
N GLU A 88 6.71 -3.51 25.74
CA GLU A 88 7.18 -2.89 26.98
C GLU A 88 6.02 -2.73 27.99
N ARG A 89 4.81 -2.41 27.52
CA ARG A 89 3.61 -2.31 28.37
C ARG A 89 3.06 -3.68 28.79
N GLY A 90 3.06 -4.65 27.87
CA GLY A 90 2.54 -6.01 28.09
C GLY A 90 3.40 -6.91 28.98
N VAL A 91 4.69 -6.61 29.18
CA VAL A 91 5.62 -7.42 30.01
C VAL A 91 5.41 -7.23 31.54
N GLY A 92 4.32 -6.57 31.98
CA GLY A 92 4.27 -5.95 33.32
C GLY A 92 3.17 -6.34 34.32
N LYS A 93 1.97 -6.80 33.93
CA LYS A 93 0.85 -6.92 34.89
C LYS A 93 -0.15 -8.03 34.55
N GLU A 94 0.23 -9.27 34.79
CA GLU A 94 -0.77 -10.31 35.05
C GLU A 94 -1.28 -10.11 36.50
N GLY A 95 -2.46 -9.50 36.63
CA GLY A 95 -3.21 -9.46 37.89
C GLY A 95 -3.53 -8.06 38.39
N GLU A 96 -4.58 -7.47 37.84
CA GLU A 96 -5.65 -6.66 38.47
C GLU A 96 -6.28 -5.79 37.36
N ASP A 97 -7.59 -5.97 37.14
CA ASP A 97 -8.41 -5.14 36.22
C ASP A 97 -8.09 -3.65 36.46
N SER A 98 -7.38 -3.03 35.54
CA SER A 98 -6.97 -1.63 35.63
C SER A 98 -7.02 -0.97 34.25
N ASP A 99 -7.10 0.36 34.22
CA ASP A 99 -7.14 1.20 33.00
C ASP A 99 -6.03 0.88 31.97
N ASP A 100 -4.99 0.13 32.37
CA ASP A 100 -3.92 -0.38 31.52
C ASP A 100 -4.40 -1.40 30.46
N ASP A 101 -5.50 -2.12 30.69
CA ASP A 101 -6.03 -3.11 29.73
C ASP A 101 -6.70 -2.44 28.52
N GLU A 102 -7.38 -1.30 28.71
CA GLU A 102 -7.99 -0.53 27.63
C GLU A 102 -6.92 0.08 26.71
N GLU A 103 -5.84 0.67 27.28
CA GLU A 103 -4.74 1.24 26.48
C GLU A 103 -3.97 0.17 25.69
N VAL A 104 -3.88 -1.06 26.18
CA VAL A 104 -3.25 -2.18 25.48
C VAL A 104 -4.09 -2.64 24.29
N GLU A 105 -5.41 -2.70 24.45
CA GLU A 105 -6.33 -3.00 23.33
C GLU A 105 -6.32 -1.90 22.27
N GLU A 106 -6.33 -0.62 22.67
CA GLU A 106 -6.20 0.51 21.72
C GLU A 106 -4.88 0.44 20.91
N ASP A 107 -3.77 0.06 21.55
CA ASP A 107 -2.48 -0.10 20.87
C ASP A 107 -2.47 -1.32 19.91
N LYS A 108 -3.18 -2.40 20.26
CA LYS A 108 -3.39 -3.55 19.36
C LYS A 108 -4.21 -3.14 18.14
N GLU A 109 -5.31 -2.42 18.33
CA GLU A 109 -6.16 -1.90 17.25
C GLU A 109 -5.37 -0.96 16.33
N LEU A 110 -4.61 -0.03 16.90
CA LEU A 110 -3.72 0.86 16.14
C LEU A 110 -2.72 0.07 15.29
N LEU A 111 -2.09 -0.96 15.83
CA LEU A 111 -1.17 -1.81 15.07
C LEU A 111 -1.86 -2.50 13.90
N VAL A 112 -3.09 -3.03 14.08
CA VAL A 112 -3.89 -3.59 12.99
C VAL A 112 -4.12 -2.55 11.91
N GLU A 113 -4.53 -1.33 12.26
CA GLU A 113 -4.75 -0.24 11.31
C GLU A 113 -3.47 0.14 10.54
N LEU A 114 -2.33 0.18 11.21
CA LEU A 114 -1.04 0.47 10.59
C LEU A 114 -0.63 -0.62 9.60
N TYR A 115 -0.81 -1.91 9.96
CA TYR A 115 -0.56 -3.02 9.06
C TYR A 115 -1.48 -3.02 7.84
N GLU A 116 -2.79 -2.84 8.03
CA GLU A 116 -3.78 -2.75 6.94
C GLU A 116 -3.45 -1.59 6.00
N ALA A 117 -3.10 -0.41 6.54
CA ALA A 117 -2.71 0.74 5.74
C ALA A 117 -1.40 0.51 4.97
N ALA A 118 -0.38 -0.06 5.61
CA ALA A 118 0.92 -0.29 4.99
C ALA A 118 0.85 -1.36 3.89
N THR A 119 0.11 -2.45 4.11
CA THR A 119 -0.06 -3.55 3.15
C THR A 119 -0.96 -3.17 1.96
N ALA A 120 -1.85 -2.19 2.12
CA ALA A 120 -2.62 -1.62 1.01
C ALA A 120 -1.78 -0.71 0.09
N GLU A 121 -0.71 -0.11 0.60
CA GLU A 121 0.17 0.80 -0.17
C GLU A 121 1.27 0.06 -0.93
N TYR A 122 1.81 -1.01 -0.34
CA TYR A 122 2.96 -1.74 -0.84
C TYR A 122 2.76 -3.26 -0.81
N LEU A 123 3.09 -3.91 -1.93
CA LEU A 123 3.21 -5.36 -1.97
C LEU A 123 4.53 -5.78 -1.32
N SER A 124 4.48 -6.17 -0.04
CA SER A 124 5.63 -6.70 0.71
C SER A 124 5.27 -8.00 1.42
N VAL A 125 5.89 -9.11 1.01
CA VAL A 125 5.69 -10.41 1.65
C VAL A 125 6.14 -10.39 3.11
N GLU A 126 7.26 -9.73 3.43
CA GLU A 126 7.75 -9.64 4.80
C GLU A 126 6.79 -8.84 5.71
N LEU A 127 6.18 -7.78 5.18
CA LEU A 127 5.19 -7.00 5.93
C LEU A 127 3.96 -7.85 6.26
N TRP A 128 3.45 -8.63 5.30
CA TRP A 128 2.36 -9.58 5.53
C TRP A 128 2.73 -10.68 6.53
N LEU A 129 3.96 -11.21 6.48
CA LEU A 129 4.45 -12.18 7.47
C LEU A 129 4.56 -11.57 8.87
N SER A 130 5.00 -10.30 8.97
CA SER A 130 5.00 -9.56 10.24
C SER A 130 3.58 -9.39 10.79
N PHE A 131 2.62 -9.02 9.92
CA PHE A 131 1.22 -8.86 10.30
C PHE A 131 0.62 -10.18 10.79
N LEU A 132 0.85 -11.28 10.06
CA LEU A 132 0.40 -12.63 10.45
C LEU A 132 0.98 -13.04 11.81
N ARG A 133 2.28 -12.85 12.03
CA ARG A 133 2.89 -13.14 13.34
C ARG A 133 2.24 -12.33 14.46
N PHE A 134 2.00 -11.05 14.23
CA PHE A 134 1.35 -10.18 15.21
C PHE A 134 -0.06 -10.66 15.55
N VAL A 135 -0.92 -10.92 14.56
CA VAL A 135 -2.29 -11.37 14.84
C VAL A 135 -2.33 -12.77 15.46
N VAL A 136 -1.42 -13.67 15.09
CA VAL A 136 -1.28 -14.97 15.77
C VAL A 136 -0.93 -14.78 17.24
N THR A 137 0.03 -13.91 17.55
CA THR A 137 0.45 -13.63 18.92
C THR A 137 -0.73 -13.12 19.75
N VAL A 138 -1.40 -12.08 19.28
CA VAL A 138 -2.47 -11.40 20.03
C VAL A 138 -3.75 -12.22 20.14
N ASN A 139 -4.07 -13.06 19.15
CA ASN A 139 -5.38 -13.73 19.09
C ASN A 139 -5.35 -15.22 19.47
N THR A 140 -4.18 -15.86 19.43
CA THR A 140 -4.09 -17.32 19.63
C THR A 140 -2.98 -17.81 20.55
N SER A 141 -2.03 -16.95 20.94
CA SER A 141 -0.89 -17.39 21.76
C SER A 141 -1.01 -17.10 23.27
N GLU A 142 -1.87 -16.16 23.69
CA GLU A 142 -1.89 -15.63 25.07
C GLU A 142 -3.08 -16.08 25.96
N GLY A 143 -3.91 -17.05 25.54
CA GLY A 143 -4.92 -17.62 26.43
C GLY A 143 -6.19 -18.07 25.71
N GLU A 144 -6.29 -19.38 25.49
CA GLU A 144 -7.38 -20.10 24.83
C GLU A 144 -7.61 -19.74 23.35
N MET A 145 -7.23 -20.67 22.46
CA MET A 145 -7.66 -20.64 21.06
C MET A 145 -9.19 -20.51 21.03
N SER A 146 -9.69 -19.38 20.52
CA SER A 146 -11.12 -19.11 20.38
C SER A 146 -11.54 -19.15 18.90
N GLU A 147 -12.82 -19.38 18.62
CA GLU A 147 -13.32 -19.37 17.24
C GLU A 147 -13.12 -18.00 16.57
N GLU A 148 -13.29 -16.93 17.35
CA GLU A 148 -13.08 -15.55 16.92
C GLU A 148 -11.61 -15.27 16.61
N GLY A 149 -10.70 -15.58 17.53
CA GLY A 149 -9.27 -15.33 17.35
C GLY A 149 -8.68 -16.12 16.17
N VAL A 150 -9.09 -17.39 16.01
CA VAL A 150 -8.75 -18.20 14.84
C VAL A 150 -9.36 -17.60 13.55
N GLY A 151 -10.57 -17.05 13.64
CA GLY A 151 -11.23 -16.34 12.54
C GLY A 151 -10.42 -15.14 12.04
N VAL A 152 -9.94 -14.30 12.96
CA VAL A 152 -9.10 -13.12 12.64
C VAL A 152 -7.81 -13.53 11.93
N VAL A 153 -7.08 -14.51 12.46
CA VAL A 153 -5.83 -14.98 11.82
C VAL A 153 -6.08 -15.53 10.42
N ARG A 154 -7.17 -16.29 10.23
CA ARG A 154 -7.56 -16.82 8.92
C ARG A 154 -7.92 -15.73 7.93
N GLU A 155 -8.65 -14.70 8.36
CA GLU A 155 -9.00 -13.56 7.52
C GLU A 155 -7.74 -12.83 7.02
N VAL A 156 -6.80 -12.52 7.92
CA VAL A 156 -5.52 -11.89 7.56
C VAL A 156 -4.69 -12.82 6.67
N GLY A 157 -4.72 -14.13 6.92
CA GLY A 157 -4.10 -15.15 6.06
C GLY A 157 -4.62 -15.11 4.63
N GLU A 158 -5.93 -15.11 4.44
CA GLU A 158 -6.54 -15.02 3.11
C GLU A 158 -6.29 -13.67 2.43
N LYS A 159 -6.31 -12.55 3.17
CA LYS A 159 -5.91 -11.22 2.67
C LYS A 159 -4.46 -11.24 2.15
N ALA A 160 -3.54 -11.82 2.93
CA ALA A 160 -2.13 -11.96 2.54
C ALA A 160 -1.95 -12.83 1.28
N LEU A 161 -2.65 -13.97 1.21
CA LEU A 161 -2.62 -14.85 0.03
C LEU A 161 -3.26 -14.20 -1.19
N HIS A 162 -4.31 -13.40 -1.01
CA HIS A 162 -4.91 -12.64 -2.11
C HIS A 162 -3.96 -11.58 -2.66
N ALA A 163 -3.29 -10.82 -1.78
CA ALA A 163 -2.38 -9.76 -2.16
C ALA A 163 -1.08 -10.28 -2.79
N ALA A 164 -0.48 -11.31 -2.17
CA ALA A 164 0.90 -11.72 -2.45
C ALA A 164 1.08 -13.24 -2.66
N GLY A 165 0.02 -14.05 -2.60
CA GLY A 165 0.12 -15.51 -2.79
C GLY A 165 0.57 -15.93 -4.20
N MET A 166 0.43 -15.05 -5.19
CA MET A 166 0.92 -15.24 -6.57
C MET A 166 2.32 -14.63 -6.80
N HIS A 167 2.98 -14.10 -5.75
CA HIS A 167 4.31 -13.50 -5.86
C HIS A 167 5.35 -14.59 -6.11
N LEU A 168 5.71 -14.84 -7.38
CA LEU A 168 6.46 -16.04 -7.78
C LEU A 168 7.69 -16.38 -6.90
N PRO A 169 8.61 -15.44 -6.58
CA PRO A 169 9.75 -15.79 -5.73
C PRO A 169 9.48 -15.92 -4.22
N GLU A 170 8.45 -15.25 -3.70
CA GLU A 170 8.31 -15.03 -2.25
C GLU A 170 6.96 -15.42 -1.67
N GLY A 171 5.91 -15.49 -2.48
CA GLY A 171 4.55 -15.85 -2.05
C GLY A 171 4.49 -17.22 -1.41
N GLY A 172 5.41 -18.13 -1.76
CA GLY A 172 5.59 -19.42 -1.08
C GLY A 172 5.73 -19.27 0.43
N LYS A 173 6.45 -18.25 0.91
CA LYS A 173 6.64 -17.97 2.35
C LYS A 173 5.29 -17.71 3.06
N LEU A 174 4.35 -17.02 2.41
CA LEU A 174 3.01 -16.78 2.98
C LEU A 174 2.18 -18.05 3.00
N TRP A 175 2.22 -18.84 1.92
CA TRP A 175 1.56 -20.14 1.91
C TRP A 175 2.12 -21.07 3.00
N ASP A 176 3.43 -21.10 3.18
CA ASP A 176 4.10 -21.84 4.26
C ASP A 176 3.61 -21.38 5.63
N ALA A 177 3.54 -20.07 5.88
CA ALA A 177 3.09 -19.52 7.15
C ALA A 177 1.63 -19.88 7.46
N VAL A 178 0.72 -19.74 6.47
CA VAL A 178 -0.70 -20.07 6.65
C VAL A 178 -0.91 -21.57 6.84
N ILE A 179 -0.20 -22.42 6.07
CA ILE A 179 -0.26 -23.88 6.24
C ILE A 179 0.28 -24.29 7.61
N ALA A 180 1.41 -23.71 8.04
CA ALA A 180 2.02 -24.02 9.33
C ALA A 180 1.11 -23.63 10.51
N TYR A 181 0.42 -22.49 10.43
CA TYR A 181 -0.57 -22.10 11.43
C TYR A 181 -1.71 -23.12 11.54
N GLU A 182 -2.27 -23.54 10.40
CA GLU A 182 -3.37 -24.50 10.37
C GLU A 182 -2.91 -25.92 10.78
N GLN A 183 -1.65 -26.29 10.52
CA GLN A 183 -1.05 -27.52 11.07
C GLN A 183 -0.88 -27.43 12.58
N GLY A 184 -0.42 -26.29 13.11
CA GLY A 184 -0.34 -26.06 14.55
C GLY A 184 -1.69 -26.17 15.25
N LEU A 185 -2.77 -25.67 14.63
CA LEU A 185 -4.13 -25.88 15.13
C LEU A 185 -4.53 -27.37 15.15
N LEU A 186 -4.18 -28.13 14.10
CA LEU A 186 -4.46 -29.56 14.06
C LEU A 186 -3.72 -30.31 15.17
N GLU A 187 -2.44 -30.01 15.37
CA GLU A 187 -1.60 -30.59 16.43
C GLU A 187 -2.11 -30.25 17.83
N ALA A 188 -2.65 -29.04 18.00
CA ALA A 188 -3.29 -28.61 19.24
C ALA A 188 -4.70 -29.20 19.46
N GLY A 189 -5.20 -30.02 18.52
CA GLY A 189 -6.50 -30.68 18.64
C GLY A 189 -7.71 -29.80 18.30
N TRP A 190 -7.49 -28.67 17.62
CA TRP A 190 -8.56 -27.76 17.17
C TRP A 190 -9.38 -28.39 16.03
N GLU A 191 -10.66 -28.64 16.27
CA GLU A 191 -11.61 -29.23 15.30
C GLU A 191 -11.01 -30.28 14.33
N PRO A 192 -10.39 -31.39 14.82
CA PRO A 192 -9.42 -32.16 14.04
C PRO A 192 -9.91 -32.66 12.67
N GLY A 193 -11.19 -33.04 12.56
CA GLY A 193 -11.79 -33.45 11.29
C GLY A 193 -11.87 -32.33 10.26
N LYS A 194 -12.42 -31.17 10.64
CA LYS A 194 -12.48 -30.00 9.74
C LYS A 194 -11.09 -29.45 9.45
N GLN A 195 -10.22 -29.49 10.45
CA GLN A 195 -8.89 -28.93 10.39
C GLN A 195 -7.98 -29.69 9.42
N MET A 196 -8.06 -31.02 9.40
CA MET A 196 -7.38 -31.85 8.42
C MET A 196 -7.79 -31.48 6.98
N ASP A 197 -9.09 -31.28 6.73
CA ASP A 197 -9.59 -30.88 5.40
C ASP A 197 -9.14 -29.47 5.00
N ARG A 198 -9.02 -28.54 5.95
CA ARG A 198 -8.48 -27.19 5.69
C ARG A 198 -7.02 -27.24 5.26
N VAL A 199 -6.17 -27.94 6.01
CA VAL A 199 -4.74 -28.09 5.67
C VAL A 199 -4.59 -28.73 4.30
N ARG A 200 -5.34 -29.79 4.01
CA ARG A 200 -5.36 -30.45 2.70
C ARG A 200 -5.77 -29.48 1.58
N THR A 201 -6.82 -28.69 1.80
CA THR A 201 -7.31 -27.69 0.83
C THR A 201 -6.25 -26.62 0.55
N LEU A 202 -5.51 -26.17 1.56
CA LEU A 202 -4.43 -25.19 1.40
C LEU A 202 -3.27 -25.75 0.57
N TYR A 203 -2.83 -26.98 0.84
CA TYR A 203 -1.83 -27.64 -0.01
C TYR A 203 -2.30 -27.77 -1.45
N HIS A 204 -3.55 -28.20 -1.67
CA HIS A 204 -4.12 -28.34 -3.02
C HIS A 204 -4.16 -27.00 -3.76
N ARG A 205 -4.56 -25.92 -3.10
CA ARG A 205 -4.52 -24.56 -3.65
C ARG A 205 -3.09 -24.16 -4.01
N ARG A 206 -2.15 -24.28 -3.08
CA ARG A 206 -0.74 -23.91 -3.29
C ARG A 206 -0.10 -24.67 -4.45
N LEU A 207 -0.36 -25.97 -4.56
CA LEU A 207 0.18 -26.82 -5.63
C LEU A 207 -0.28 -26.40 -7.03
N ALA A 208 -1.37 -25.64 -7.13
CA ALA A 208 -1.87 -25.08 -8.38
C ALA A 208 -1.31 -23.68 -8.71
N VAL A 209 -0.51 -23.08 -7.81
CA VAL A 209 0.06 -21.74 -8.01
C VAL A 209 1.51 -21.85 -8.51
N PRO A 210 1.89 -21.18 -9.62
CA PRO A 210 3.24 -21.26 -10.18
C PRO A 210 4.26 -20.44 -9.36
N LEU A 211 4.80 -21.04 -8.29
CA LEU A 211 5.80 -20.43 -7.39
C LEU A 211 7.16 -21.14 -7.48
N PHE A 212 8.21 -20.54 -6.93
CA PHE A 212 9.43 -21.31 -6.64
C PHE A 212 9.19 -22.34 -5.51
N GLY A 213 9.96 -23.44 -5.53
CA GLY A 213 9.85 -24.50 -4.51
C GLY A 213 8.62 -25.42 -4.65
N MET A 214 7.95 -25.43 -5.81
CA MET A 214 6.75 -26.26 -6.02
C MET A 214 7.00 -27.77 -5.86
N LYS A 215 8.17 -28.27 -6.27
CA LYS A 215 8.52 -29.69 -6.12
C LYS A 215 8.62 -30.07 -4.64
N ASP A 216 9.29 -29.23 -3.85
CA ASP A 216 9.43 -29.40 -2.41
C ASP A 216 8.06 -29.33 -1.72
N THR A 217 7.16 -28.48 -2.22
CA THR A 217 5.77 -28.39 -1.74
C THR A 217 5.00 -29.70 -1.97
N MET A 218 5.16 -30.33 -3.14
CA MET A 218 4.52 -31.61 -3.47
C MET A 218 5.05 -32.74 -2.56
N GLU A 219 6.34 -32.73 -2.27
CA GLU A 219 6.96 -33.66 -1.33
C GLU A 219 6.45 -33.43 0.10
N ALA A 220 6.41 -32.18 0.57
CA ALA A 220 5.90 -31.82 1.89
C ALA A 220 4.44 -32.24 2.08
N TYR A 221 3.59 -32.07 1.05
CA TYR A 221 2.21 -32.55 1.07
C TYR A 221 2.13 -34.09 1.24
N ALA A 222 2.94 -34.83 0.47
CA ALA A 222 2.97 -36.29 0.56
C ALA A 222 3.45 -36.75 1.96
N GLN A 223 4.49 -36.12 2.50
CA GLN A 223 4.97 -36.40 3.85
C GLN A 223 3.89 -36.12 4.90
N TRP A 224 3.16 -35.00 4.76
CA TRP A 224 2.08 -34.64 5.68
C TRP A 224 0.89 -35.62 5.61
N GLU A 225 0.43 -36.05 4.43
CA GLU A 225 -0.63 -37.06 4.31
C GLU A 225 -0.21 -38.41 4.91
N ALA A 226 1.05 -38.82 4.70
CA ALA A 226 1.58 -40.05 5.27
C ALA A 226 1.65 -39.99 6.80
N ALA A 227 2.08 -38.87 7.36
CA ALA A 227 2.14 -38.65 8.82
C ALA A 227 0.74 -38.64 9.47
N ASN A 228 -0.29 -38.22 8.75
CA ASN A 228 -1.67 -38.14 9.23
C ASN A 228 -2.51 -39.40 8.91
N GLY A 229 -1.86 -40.52 8.56
CA GLY A 229 -2.50 -41.83 8.44
C GLY A 229 -3.34 -42.03 7.17
N SER A 230 -3.16 -41.20 6.14
CA SER A 230 -3.86 -41.37 4.86
C SER A 230 -3.29 -42.56 4.08
N GLU A 231 -4.15 -43.49 3.67
CA GLU A 231 -3.76 -44.56 2.73
C GLU A 231 -3.40 -44.02 1.34
N GLN A 232 -3.89 -42.81 1.01
CA GLN A 232 -3.66 -42.15 -0.26
C GLN A 232 -2.70 -40.96 -0.09
N VAL A 233 -1.42 -41.28 -0.02
CA VAL A 233 -0.31 -40.30 0.10
C VAL A 233 -0.17 -39.42 -1.15
N ALA A 234 -0.60 -39.92 -2.31
CA ALA A 234 -0.53 -39.18 -3.57
C ALA A 234 -1.72 -38.21 -3.72
N ALA A 235 -1.43 -36.97 -4.13
CA ALA A 235 -2.45 -35.98 -4.42
C ALA A 235 -3.48 -36.48 -5.44
N PRO A 236 -4.74 -36.01 -5.39
CA PRO A 236 -5.74 -36.35 -6.39
C PRO A 236 -5.28 -36.03 -7.82
N LYS A 237 -5.71 -36.83 -8.81
CA LYS A 237 -5.28 -36.66 -10.22
C LYS A 237 -5.48 -35.25 -10.79
N HIS A 238 -6.56 -34.56 -10.38
CA HIS A 238 -6.81 -33.20 -10.84
C HIS A 238 -5.81 -32.19 -10.25
N ILE A 239 -5.35 -32.40 -9.01
CA ILE A 239 -4.30 -31.61 -8.37
C ILE A 239 -2.94 -31.90 -9.01
N GLN A 240 -2.63 -33.17 -9.32
CA GLN A 240 -1.41 -33.53 -10.05
C GLN A 240 -1.34 -32.80 -11.41
N LYS A 241 -2.44 -32.78 -12.17
CA LYS A 241 -2.52 -32.04 -13.43
C LYS A 241 -2.38 -30.53 -13.25
N ALA A 242 -3.00 -29.96 -12.21
CA ALA A 242 -2.86 -28.54 -11.90
C ALA A 242 -1.40 -28.20 -11.56
N HIS A 243 -0.73 -29.06 -10.80
CA HIS A 243 0.68 -28.95 -10.46
C HIS A 243 1.59 -29.02 -11.68
N GLU A 244 1.39 -29.99 -12.58
CA GLU A 244 2.10 -30.09 -13.86
C GLU A 244 1.91 -28.83 -14.71
N SER A 245 0.69 -28.31 -14.77
CA SER A 245 0.39 -27.06 -15.49
C SER A 245 1.11 -25.86 -14.86
N ALA A 246 1.16 -25.78 -13.53
CA ALA A 246 1.83 -24.70 -12.82
C ALA A 246 3.36 -24.78 -12.95
N LEU A 247 3.95 -25.99 -13.00
CA LEU A 247 5.36 -26.19 -13.34
C LEU A 247 5.67 -25.69 -14.77
N ALA A 248 4.83 -26.03 -15.74
CA ALA A 248 5.01 -25.54 -17.11
C ALA A 248 4.89 -24.00 -17.21
N MET A 249 4.00 -23.40 -16.41
CA MET A 249 3.93 -21.93 -16.28
C MET A 249 5.19 -21.34 -15.65
N LEU A 250 5.78 -22.01 -14.66
CA LEU A 250 7.00 -21.60 -13.99
C LEU A 250 8.20 -21.60 -14.95
N ASP A 251 8.33 -22.61 -15.81
CA ASP A 251 9.44 -22.74 -16.77
C ASP A 251 9.56 -21.54 -17.71
N VAL A 252 8.43 -20.93 -18.09
CA VAL A 252 8.40 -19.73 -18.93
C VAL A 252 8.90 -18.48 -18.16
N ARG A 253 8.68 -18.45 -16.84
CA ARG A 253 8.90 -17.28 -15.98
C ARG A 253 10.27 -17.29 -15.30
N ALA A 254 10.79 -18.47 -14.97
CA ALA A 254 12.06 -18.62 -14.28
C ALA A 254 13.23 -17.85 -14.94
N PRO A 255 13.40 -17.82 -16.28
CA PRO A 255 14.46 -17.03 -16.92
C PRO A 255 14.28 -15.52 -16.80
N LEU A 256 13.05 -15.02 -16.62
CA LEU A 256 12.77 -13.61 -16.38
C LEU A 256 13.09 -13.24 -14.93
N GLU A 257 12.72 -14.10 -13.99
CA GLU A 257 13.04 -13.94 -12.56
C GLU A 257 14.55 -14.00 -12.31
N GLU A 258 15.27 -14.88 -12.99
CA GLU A 258 16.74 -14.95 -12.91
C GLU A 258 17.39 -13.62 -13.37
N LYS A 259 16.87 -13.01 -14.44
CA LYS A 259 17.34 -11.69 -14.90
C LYS A 259 17.01 -10.56 -13.91
N LEU A 260 15.87 -10.64 -13.23
CA LEU A 260 15.50 -9.65 -12.20
C LEU A 260 16.33 -9.80 -10.93
N ALA A 261 16.75 -11.02 -10.60
CA ALA A 261 17.60 -11.32 -9.44
C ALA A 261 19.09 -11.05 -9.71
N ALA A 262 19.48 -10.73 -10.95
CA ALA A 262 20.88 -10.51 -11.31
C ALA A 262 21.47 -9.28 -10.59
N GLU A 263 22.52 -9.52 -9.81
CA GLU A 263 23.24 -8.46 -9.11
C GLU A 263 23.85 -7.44 -10.09
N GLY A 264 23.74 -6.15 -9.76
CA GLY A 264 24.31 -5.07 -10.56
C GLY A 264 23.55 -4.75 -11.86
N ALA A 265 22.35 -5.29 -12.06
CA ALA A 265 21.48 -4.89 -13.16
C ALA A 265 21.14 -3.39 -13.08
N SER A 266 21.24 -2.68 -14.20
CA SER A 266 20.82 -1.28 -14.26
C SER A 266 19.30 -1.18 -14.13
N GLU A 267 18.80 -0.04 -13.63
CA GLU A 267 17.37 0.25 -13.55
C GLU A 267 16.67 0.04 -14.91
N GLU A 268 17.35 0.37 -16.01
CA GLU A 268 16.84 0.18 -17.36
C GLU A 268 16.76 -1.30 -17.77
N ALA A 269 17.74 -2.12 -17.36
CA ALA A 269 17.69 -3.57 -17.59
C ALA A 269 16.55 -4.23 -16.80
N VAL A 270 16.34 -3.80 -15.55
CA VAL A 270 15.22 -4.23 -14.70
C VAL A 270 13.89 -3.83 -15.32
N ALA A 271 13.74 -2.57 -15.76
CA ALA A 271 12.53 -2.08 -16.40
C ALA A 271 12.20 -2.84 -17.69
N ASN A 272 13.19 -3.07 -18.57
CA ASN A 272 12.99 -3.83 -19.80
C ASN A 272 12.59 -5.29 -19.53
N THR A 273 13.17 -5.91 -18.50
CA THR A 273 12.81 -7.28 -18.09
C THR A 273 11.38 -7.33 -17.55
N LEU A 274 10.99 -6.40 -16.67
CA LEU A 274 9.62 -6.30 -16.14
C LEU A 274 8.60 -6.03 -17.25
N LEU A 275 8.89 -5.14 -18.21
CA LEU A 275 8.00 -4.86 -19.34
C LEU A 275 7.82 -6.08 -20.25
N ALA A 276 8.89 -6.86 -20.48
CA ALA A 276 8.82 -8.12 -21.21
C ALA A 276 8.00 -9.16 -20.44
N TYR A 277 8.18 -9.24 -19.13
CA TYR A 277 7.42 -10.12 -18.26
C TYR A 277 5.93 -9.75 -18.23
N LEU A 278 5.58 -8.47 -18.13
CA LEU A 278 4.20 -7.99 -18.22
C LEU A 278 3.53 -8.39 -19.52
N ARG A 279 4.26 -8.39 -20.65
CA ARG A 279 3.70 -8.90 -21.93
C ARG A 279 3.38 -10.38 -21.87
N VAL A 280 4.19 -11.18 -21.18
CA VAL A 280 3.90 -12.60 -20.96
C VAL A 280 2.63 -12.75 -20.12
N GLU A 281 2.52 -12.04 -19.00
CA GLU A 281 1.33 -12.15 -18.14
C GLU A 281 0.05 -11.68 -18.85
N GLU A 282 0.10 -10.53 -19.53
CA GLU A 282 -1.02 -10.01 -20.32
C GLU A 282 -1.45 -10.98 -21.42
N ALA A 283 -0.51 -11.69 -22.07
CA ALA A 283 -0.83 -12.71 -23.05
C ALA A 283 -1.54 -13.94 -22.43
N THR A 284 -1.27 -14.24 -21.14
CA THR A 284 -1.98 -15.30 -20.42
C THR A 284 -3.34 -14.87 -19.87
N GLY A 285 -3.57 -13.56 -19.70
CA GLY A 285 -4.85 -12.98 -19.31
C GLY A 285 -5.28 -13.20 -17.86
N ASP A 286 -4.39 -13.66 -16.97
CA ASP A 286 -4.71 -13.87 -15.55
C ASP A 286 -4.57 -12.56 -14.77
N SER A 287 -5.70 -12.03 -14.30
CA SER A 287 -5.73 -10.72 -13.66
C SER A 287 -4.93 -10.65 -12.37
N ALA A 288 -4.90 -11.73 -11.58
CA ALA A 288 -4.16 -11.75 -10.32
C ALA A 288 -2.66 -11.69 -10.58
N ARG A 289 -2.14 -12.49 -11.53
CA ARG A 289 -0.72 -12.44 -11.90
C ARG A 289 -0.30 -11.11 -12.51
N ILE A 290 -1.14 -10.53 -13.37
CA ILE A 290 -0.87 -9.23 -13.99
C ILE A 290 -0.77 -8.14 -12.91
N VAL A 291 -1.74 -8.08 -11.99
CA VAL A 291 -1.73 -7.12 -10.87
C VAL A 291 -0.53 -7.35 -9.96
N THR A 292 -0.27 -8.60 -9.54
CA THR A 292 0.90 -8.91 -8.70
C THR A 292 2.21 -8.47 -9.38
N LEU A 293 2.37 -8.69 -10.70
CA LEU A 293 3.58 -8.28 -11.41
C LEU A 293 3.70 -6.74 -11.54
N PHE A 294 2.59 -6.02 -11.74
CA PHE A 294 2.61 -4.56 -11.65
C PHE A 294 3.05 -4.10 -10.27
N GLU A 295 2.42 -4.61 -9.20
CA GLU A 295 2.76 -4.23 -7.83
C GLU A 295 4.23 -4.55 -7.48
N ARG A 296 4.77 -5.68 -7.94
CA ARG A 296 6.20 -5.99 -7.83
C ARG A 296 7.08 -4.99 -8.59
N ALA A 297 6.68 -4.59 -9.79
CA ALA A 297 7.40 -3.60 -10.58
C ALA A 297 7.43 -2.23 -9.88
N LEU A 298 6.33 -1.85 -9.21
CA LEU A 298 6.24 -0.61 -8.44
C LEU A 298 7.16 -0.60 -7.21
N VAL A 299 7.43 -1.76 -6.60
CA VAL A 299 8.42 -1.87 -5.53
C VAL A 299 9.85 -1.74 -6.08
N ALA A 300 10.14 -2.40 -7.21
CA ALA A 300 11.48 -2.40 -7.80
C ALA A 300 11.88 -1.04 -8.41
N ILE A 301 10.95 -0.37 -9.10
CA ILE A 301 11.19 0.85 -9.87
C ILE A 301 10.02 1.85 -9.74
N PRO A 302 9.82 2.41 -8.53
CA PRO A 302 8.60 3.11 -8.14
C PRO A 302 8.29 4.36 -8.97
N SER A 303 9.27 5.03 -9.57
CA SER A 303 9.05 6.31 -10.27
C SER A 303 8.95 6.20 -11.80
N ARG A 304 8.87 4.97 -12.34
CA ARG A 304 8.86 4.72 -13.78
C ARG A 304 7.51 5.00 -14.42
N LEU A 305 7.48 6.06 -15.23
CA LEU A 305 6.26 6.58 -15.87
C LEU A 305 5.58 5.55 -16.79
N ASP A 306 6.34 4.83 -17.59
CA ASP A 306 5.85 3.84 -18.56
C ASP A 306 5.11 2.68 -17.88
N ILE A 307 5.61 2.21 -16.74
CA ILE A 307 4.98 1.14 -15.95
C ILE A 307 3.68 1.64 -15.32
N TRP A 308 3.70 2.82 -14.69
CA TRP A 308 2.49 3.43 -14.13
C TRP A 308 1.42 3.68 -15.20
N SER A 309 1.80 4.24 -16.35
CA SER A 309 0.87 4.47 -17.45
C SER A 309 0.20 3.17 -17.90
N ARG A 310 0.98 2.10 -18.05
CA ARG A 310 0.44 0.79 -18.44
C ARG A 310 -0.46 0.19 -17.36
N TYR A 311 -0.08 0.28 -16.08
CA TYR A 311 -0.89 -0.24 -14.98
C TYR A 311 -2.23 0.50 -14.85
N LEU A 312 -2.22 1.83 -14.96
CA LEU A 312 -3.45 2.61 -14.91
C LEU A 312 -4.37 2.30 -16.09
N ASN A 313 -3.83 2.14 -17.30
CA ASN A 313 -4.63 1.73 -18.46
C ASN A 313 -5.28 0.36 -18.23
N TYR A 314 -4.48 -0.62 -17.79
CA TYR A 314 -4.99 -1.94 -17.44
C TYR A 314 -6.09 -1.87 -16.36
N SER A 315 -5.89 -1.06 -15.32
CA SER A 315 -6.82 -0.91 -14.21
C SER A 315 -8.15 -0.28 -14.62
N GLU A 316 -8.10 0.77 -15.46
CA GLU A 316 -9.29 1.43 -16.00
C GLU A 316 -10.07 0.53 -16.97
N GLU A 317 -9.38 -0.32 -17.74
CA GLU A 317 -9.99 -1.22 -18.71
C GLU A 317 -10.54 -2.51 -18.10
N ASN A 318 -9.91 -3.04 -17.04
CA ASN A 318 -10.17 -4.40 -16.54
C ASN A 318 -10.72 -4.45 -15.10
N ILE A 319 -10.23 -3.62 -14.17
CA ILE A 319 -10.65 -3.68 -12.76
C ILE A 319 -12.00 -2.99 -12.57
N LYS A 320 -12.18 -1.79 -13.14
CA LYS A 320 -13.44 -1.00 -13.14
C LYS A 320 -14.11 -0.72 -11.78
N VAL A 321 -13.45 -1.02 -10.67
CA VAL A 321 -13.89 -0.61 -9.32
C VAL A 321 -13.36 0.80 -9.05
N SER A 322 -14.25 1.81 -8.98
CA SER A 322 -13.85 3.23 -8.89
C SER A 322 -12.91 3.53 -7.73
N ALA A 323 -13.18 2.96 -6.55
CA ALA A 323 -12.34 3.17 -5.36
C ALA A 323 -10.91 2.60 -5.56
N THR A 324 -10.81 1.39 -6.11
CA THR A 324 -9.51 0.74 -6.41
C THR A 324 -8.74 1.54 -7.46
N VAL A 325 -9.39 1.92 -8.56
CA VAL A 325 -8.75 2.73 -9.62
C VAL A 325 -8.30 4.08 -9.07
N CYS A 326 -9.11 4.73 -8.23
CA CYS A 326 -8.75 5.98 -7.56
C CYS A 326 -7.51 5.80 -6.68
N SER A 327 -7.43 4.73 -5.89
CA SER A 327 -6.26 4.40 -5.08
C SER A 327 -4.99 4.23 -5.91
N ILE A 328 -5.08 3.50 -7.04
CA ILE A 328 -3.94 3.31 -7.95
C ILE A 328 -3.53 4.64 -8.60
N CYS A 329 -4.49 5.46 -9.06
CA CYS A 329 -4.20 6.80 -9.59
C CYS A 329 -3.53 7.71 -8.56
N ARG A 330 -3.99 7.68 -7.29
CA ARG A 330 -3.37 8.41 -6.18
C ARG A 330 -1.90 8.01 -6.03
N ARG A 331 -1.63 6.70 -5.93
CA ARG A 331 -0.27 6.17 -5.80
C ARG A 331 0.61 6.59 -6.99
N ALA A 332 0.09 6.52 -8.21
CA ALA A 332 0.79 6.95 -9.42
C ALA A 332 1.15 8.45 -9.41
N ALA A 333 0.21 9.30 -9.01
CA ALA A 333 0.40 10.74 -8.92
C ALA A 333 1.49 11.11 -7.91
N TYR A 334 1.60 10.36 -6.81
CA TYR A 334 2.66 10.57 -5.83
C TYR A 334 4.01 10.00 -6.28
N ALA A 335 4.03 8.78 -6.82
CA ALA A 335 5.23 8.09 -7.24
C ALA A 335 5.92 8.79 -8.43
N VAL A 336 5.13 9.36 -9.34
CA VAL A 336 5.60 10.17 -10.48
C VAL A 336 5.08 11.60 -10.35
N SER A 337 5.32 12.22 -9.19
CA SER A 337 4.85 13.57 -8.83
C SER A 337 5.19 14.69 -9.81
N SER A 338 6.16 14.48 -10.69
CA SER A 338 6.53 15.43 -11.73
C SER A 338 5.67 15.32 -13.01
N SER A 339 4.78 14.33 -13.11
CA SER A 339 3.86 14.13 -14.24
C SER A 339 2.48 14.68 -13.92
N GLY A 340 2.09 15.74 -14.61
CA GLY A 340 0.76 16.31 -14.57
C GLY A 340 -0.31 15.38 -15.14
N LEU A 341 0.05 14.49 -16.08
CA LEU A 341 -0.85 13.44 -16.55
C LEU A 341 -1.32 12.51 -15.41
N MET A 342 -0.41 12.12 -14.50
CA MET A 342 -0.78 11.26 -13.37
C MET A 342 -1.71 11.98 -12.39
N TRP A 343 -1.44 13.24 -12.10
CA TRP A 343 -2.32 14.10 -11.30
C TRP A 343 -3.69 14.31 -11.96
N ALA A 344 -3.74 14.53 -13.27
CA ALA A 344 -4.97 14.69 -14.02
C ALA A 344 -5.85 13.42 -13.96
N ARG A 345 -5.24 12.23 -14.11
CA ARG A 345 -5.95 10.95 -13.94
C ARG A 345 -6.43 10.74 -12.51
N TYR A 346 -5.66 11.15 -11.51
CA TYR A 346 -6.09 11.10 -10.11
C TYR A 346 -7.29 12.00 -9.84
N LEU A 347 -7.28 13.25 -10.31
CA LEU A 347 -8.44 14.16 -10.23
C LEU A 347 -9.71 13.53 -10.84
N ALA A 348 -9.59 12.98 -12.05
CA ALA A 348 -10.72 12.35 -12.74
C ALA A 348 -11.19 11.05 -12.06
N ALA A 349 -10.28 10.29 -11.45
CA ALA A 349 -10.63 9.08 -10.71
C ALA A 349 -11.28 9.40 -9.36
N ALA A 350 -10.80 10.44 -8.65
CA ALA A 350 -11.40 10.91 -7.41
C ALA A 350 -12.84 11.39 -7.60
N GLU A 351 -13.10 12.17 -8.65
CA GLU A 351 -14.47 12.56 -9.01
C GLU A 351 -15.37 11.34 -9.27
N ARG A 352 -14.90 10.35 -10.04
CA ARG A 352 -15.66 9.11 -10.32
C ARG A 352 -15.87 8.24 -9.07
N ALA A 353 -14.99 8.35 -8.08
CA ALA A 353 -15.12 7.69 -6.79
C ALA A 353 -16.02 8.45 -5.80
N GLY A 354 -16.57 9.61 -6.20
CA GLY A 354 -17.52 10.38 -5.38
C GLY A 354 -16.86 11.40 -4.45
N ALA A 355 -15.60 11.77 -4.69
CA ALA A 355 -14.93 12.82 -3.92
C ALA A 355 -15.68 14.16 -4.01
N SER A 356 -15.71 14.87 -2.88
CA SER A 356 -16.27 16.20 -2.72
C SER A 356 -15.50 17.25 -3.52
N ALA A 357 -16.13 18.42 -3.75
CA ALA A 357 -15.49 19.52 -4.45
C ALA A 357 -14.24 20.06 -3.73
N GLU A 358 -14.22 19.95 -2.40
CA GLU A 358 -13.09 20.31 -1.54
C GLU A 358 -11.92 19.34 -1.73
N GLU A 359 -12.17 18.04 -1.66
CA GLU A 359 -11.13 17.01 -1.89
C GLU A 359 -10.51 17.14 -3.29
N VAL A 360 -11.33 17.36 -4.33
CA VAL A 360 -10.81 17.58 -5.70
C VAL A 360 -10.01 18.90 -5.78
N ALA A 361 -10.40 19.93 -5.03
CA ALA A 361 -9.64 21.19 -4.97
C ALA A 361 -8.28 20.98 -4.29
N ASP A 362 -8.22 20.19 -3.22
CA ASP A 362 -6.99 19.86 -2.51
C ASP A 362 -6.02 19.06 -3.38
N ILE A 363 -6.52 18.06 -4.10
CA ILE A 363 -5.70 17.30 -5.06
C ILE A 363 -5.11 18.25 -6.12
N TYR A 364 -5.92 19.17 -6.64
CA TYR A 364 -5.46 20.17 -7.60
C TYR A 364 -4.38 21.08 -7.00
N HIS A 365 -4.59 21.62 -5.80
CA HIS A 365 -3.60 22.48 -5.13
C HIS A 365 -2.28 21.73 -4.86
N ARG A 366 -2.34 20.47 -4.45
CA ARG A 366 -1.16 19.60 -4.30
C ARG A 366 -0.42 19.41 -5.63
N ALA A 367 -1.14 19.09 -6.70
CA ALA A 367 -0.54 18.95 -8.02
C ALA A 367 0.16 20.26 -8.46
N MET A 368 -0.47 21.42 -8.22
CA MET A 368 0.05 22.73 -8.62
C MET A 368 1.22 23.24 -7.77
N SER A 369 1.37 22.72 -6.54
CA SER A 369 2.51 23.00 -5.66
C SER A 369 3.70 22.07 -5.92
N THR A 370 3.49 20.95 -6.60
CA THR A 370 4.60 20.08 -7.06
C THR A 370 5.39 20.72 -8.21
N LYS A 371 6.65 20.29 -8.36
CA LYS A 371 7.52 20.72 -9.46
C LYS A 371 7.33 19.78 -10.67
N LEU A 372 6.36 20.09 -11.53
CA LEU A 372 6.09 19.33 -12.75
C LEU A 372 7.19 19.55 -13.81
N LYS A 373 7.37 18.59 -14.72
CA LYS A 373 8.47 18.57 -15.71
C LYS A 373 8.44 19.73 -16.73
N GLY A 374 7.32 20.44 -16.85
CA GLY A 374 7.21 21.60 -17.74
C GLY A 374 5.79 22.16 -17.82
N ALA A 375 5.63 23.25 -18.56
CA ALA A 375 4.37 23.96 -18.72
C ALA A 375 3.22 23.08 -19.28
N GLY A 376 3.55 22.12 -20.16
CA GLY A 376 2.58 21.15 -20.68
C GLY A 376 1.98 20.24 -19.60
N GLU A 377 2.77 19.84 -18.60
CA GLU A 377 2.26 19.01 -17.49
C GLU A 377 1.30 19.81 -16.59
N TYR A 378 1.60 21.09 -16.33
CA TYR A 378 0.66 21.98 -15.63
C TYR A 378 -0.64 22.15 -16.40
N LEU A 379 -0.57 22.24 -17.74
CA LEU A 379 -1.74 22.32 -18.59
C LEU A 379 -2.65 21.08 -18.46
N GLU A 380 -2.11 19.86 -18.39
CA GLU A 380 -2.92 18.65 -18.19
C GLU A 380 -3.74 18.72 -16.89
N VAL A 381 -3.13 19.17 -15.80
CA VAL A 381 -3.80 19.33 -14.50
C VAL A 381 -4.90 20.40 -14.54
N VAL A 382 -4.61 21.53 -15.20
CA VAL A 382 -5.58 22.63 -15.37
C VAL A 382 -6.78 22.16 -16.18
N LEU A 383 -6.57 21.42 -17.28
CA LEU A 383 -7.65 20.88 -18.11
C LEU A 383 -8.55 19.93 -17.30
N ALA A 384 -7.96 19.02 -16.51
CA ALA A 384 -8.72 18.11 -15.65
C ALA A 384 -9.56 18.87 -14.60
N ARG A 385 -9.02 19.96 -14.02
CA ARG A 385 -9.78 20.81 -13.09
C ARG A 385 -10.92 21.55 -13.79
N CYS A 386 -10.70 22.05 -15.01
CA CYS A 386 -11.75 22.70 -15.80
C CYS A 386 -12.87 21.71 -16.15
N ASP A 387 -12.52 20.48 -16.52
CA ASP A 387 -13.46 19.39 -16.76
C ASP A 387 -14.36 19.11 -15.56
N PHE A 388 -13.76 19.00 -14.37
CA PHE A 388 -14.50 18.84 -13.13
C PHE A 388 -15.47 20.02 -12.90
N LEU A 389 -14.98 21.26 -12.95
CA LEU A 389 -15.79 22.45 -12.68
C LEU A 389 -16.94 22.63 -13.69
N ARG A 390 -16.70 22.27 -14.97
CA ARG A 390 -17.75 22.25 -15.99
C ARG A 390 -18.84 21.25 -15.65
N ARG A 391 -18.49 20.04 -15.19
CA ARG A 391 -19.47 19.02 -14.78
C ARG A 391 -20.27 19.44 -13.54
N GLN A 392 -19.65 20.20 -12.64
CA GLN A 392 -20.33 20.80 -11.48
C GLN A 392 -21.24 22.00 -11.83
N GLY A 393 -21.16 22.53 -13.05
CA GLY A 393 -21.98 23.67 -13.50
C GLY A 393 -21.57 25.03 -12.92
N SER A 394 -20.39 25.16 -12.31
CA SER A 394 -19.92 26.42 -11.71
C SER A 394 -19.20 27.29 -12.75
N VAL A 395 -19.95 28.17 -13.42
CA VAL A 395 -19.45 29.06 -14.48
C VAL A 395 -18.34 30.00 -13.97
N GLU A 396 -18.54 30.60 -12.81
CA GLU A 396 -17.59 31.55 -12.21
C GLU A 396 -16.27 30.87 -11.82
N ALA A 397 -16.37 29.70 -11.17
CA ALA A 397 -15.19 28.92 -10.81
C ALA A 397 -14.44 28.44 -12.06
N LEU A 398 -15.17 28.04 -13.11
CA LEU A 398 -14.58 27.61 -14.38
C LEU A 398 -13.82 28.75 -15.08
N ARG A 399 -14.40 29.96 -15.16
CA ARG A 399 -13.71 31.16 -15.67
C ARG A 399 -12.47 31.50 -14.86
N SER A 400 -12.55 31.40 -13.53
CA SER A 400 -11.42 31.60 -12.63
C SER A 400 -10.32 30.54 -12.87
N ALA A 401 -10.68 29.28 -13.08
CA ALA A 401 -9.75 28.20 -13.37
C ALA A 401 -9.03 28.39 -14.71
N PHE A 402 -9.72 28.82 -15.77
CA PHE A 402 -9.09 29.17 -17.05
C PHE A 402 -8.03 30.26 -16.88
N LYS A 403 -8.38 31.35 -16.18
CA LYS A 403 -7.47 32.48 -15.95
C LYS A 403 -6.25 32.07 -15.13
N THR A 404 -6.47 31.50 -13.95
CA THR A 404 -5.39 31.10 -13.02
C THR A 404 -4.50 30.01 -13.61
N GLY A 405 -5.08 29.07 -14.36
CA GLY A 405 -4.35 28.04 -15.09
C GLY A 405 -3.43 28.64 -16.17
N GLN A 406 -3.95 29.57 -16.98
CA GLN A 406 -3.16 30.27 -18.00
C GLN A 406 -2.01 31.08 -17.39
N GLU A 407 -2.26 31.78 -16.28
CA GLU A 407 -1.25 32.53 -15.53
C GLU A 407 -0.15 31.60 -15.01
N LYS A 408 -0.52 30.46 -14.42
CA LYS A 408 0.47 29.48 -13.93
C LYS A 408 1.33 28.91 -15.06
N VAL A 409 0.72 28.48 -16.16
CA VAL A 409 1.43 27.93 -17.32
C VAL A 409 2.42 28.97 -17.88
N SER A 410 1.97 30.22 -18.00
CA SER A 410 2.81 31.34 -18.48
C SER A 410 3.93 31.71 -17.50
N ALA A 411 3.68 31.57 -16.19
CA ALA A 411 4.70 31.82 -15.16
C ALA A 411 5.79 30.73 -15.16
N VAL A 412 5.46 29.50 -15.54
CA VAL A 412 6.43 28.39 -15.67
C VAL A 412 7.27 28.58 -16.93
N ASP A 413 6.64 28.88 -18.07
CA ASP A 413 7.32 29.20 -19.31
C ASP A 413 6.51 30.21 -20.14
N ALA A 414 6.97 31.45 -20.18
CA ALA A 414 6.29 32.53 -20.89
C ALA A 414 6.29 32.35 -22.42
N LYS A 415 7.13 31.45 -22.96
CA LYS A 415 7.17 31.12 -24.39
C LYS A 415 6.38 29.86 -24.72
N PHE A 416 5.87 29.15 -23.71
CA PHE A 416 5.07 27.97 -23.93
C PHE A 416 3.79 28.34 -24.66
N CYS A 417 3.60 27.71 -25.81
CA CYS A 417 2.36 27.77 -26.57
C CYS A 417 1.91 26.33 -26.80
N ASP A 418 0.74 25.97 -26.28
CA ASP A 418 0.14 24.68 -26.57
C ASP A 418 -0.20 24.61 -28.07
N PRO A 419 0.44 23.72 -28.86
CA PRO A 419 0.23 23.66 -30.30
C PRO A 419 -1.23 23.41 -30.70
N GLN A 420 -2.00 22.80 -29.80
CA GLN A 420 -3.41 22.48 -29.99
C GLN A 420 -4.35 23.56 -29.46
N LEU A 421 -3.82 24.61 -28.80
CA LEU A 421 -4.58 25.67 -28.16
C LEU A 421 -5.74 25.13 -27.29
N ARG A 422 -5.51 24.04 -26.55
CA ARG A 422 -6.57 23.30 -25.84
C ARG A 422 -7.28 24.17 -24.82
N LEU A 423 -6.54 24.94 -24.01
CA LEU A 423 -7.14 25.77 -22.98
C LEU A 423 -7.98 26.93 -23.56
N PRO A 424 -7.47 27.76 -24.50
CA PRO A 424 -8.29 28.80 -25.15
C PRO A 424 -9.48 28.23 -25.93
N ALA A 425 -9.29 27.14 -26.68
CA ALA A 425 -10.37 26.50 -27.43
C ALA A 425 -11.46 25.97 -26.49
N TYR A 426 -11.06 25.37 -25.37
CA TYR A 426 -11.99 24.88 -24.36
C TYR A 426 -12.76 26.04 -23.71
N GLN A 427 -12.07 27.12 -23.33
CA GLN A 427 -12.73 28.31 -22.79
C GLN A 427 -13.77 28.86 -23.77
N ALA A 428 -13.41 29.03 -25.06
CA ALA A 428 -14.33 29.52 -26.07
C ALA A 428 -15.56 28.60 -26.24
N HIS A 429 -15.36 27.28 -26.22
CA HIS A 429 -16.45 26.32 -26.30
C HIS A 429 -17.42 26.43 -25.11
N CYS A 430 -16.89 26.53 -23.89
CA CYS A 430 -17.70 26.70 -22.68
C CYS A 430 -18.48 28.02 -22.72
N GLU A 431 -17.87 29.14 -23.11
CA GLU A 431 -18.55 30.44 -23.19
C GLU A 431 -19.68 30.44 -24.22
N LEU A 432 -19.55 29.70 -25.33
CA LEU A 432 -20.61 29.55 -26.33
C LEU A 432 -21.80 28.70 -25.86
N GLN A 433 -21.59 27.80 -24.90
CA GLN A 433 -22.64 26.94 -24.35
C GLN A 433 -23.33 27.55 -23.12
N MET A 434 -22.65 28.45 -22.41
CA MET A 434 -23.11 29.04 -21.15
C MET A 434 -23.57 30.50 -21.28
N GLY A 435 -23.31 31.15 -22.42
CA GLY A 435 -23.90 32.44 -22.79
C GLY A 435 -25.20 32.25 -23.56
#